data_AF-A0A5C5UKC8-F1
#
_entry.id   AF-A0A5C5UKC8-F1
#
_cell.length_a   1.000
_cell.length_b   1.000
_cell.length_c   1.000
_cell.angle_alpha   90.00
_cell.angle_beta   90.00
_cell.angle_gamma   90.00
#
_symmetry.space_group_name_H-M   'P 1'
#
loop_
_entity.id
_entity.type
_entity.pdbx_description
1 polymer ?
#
loop_
_entity_poly.entity_id
_entity_poly.type
_entity_poly.pdbx_seq_one_letter_code
_entity_poly.pdbx_strand_id
1 'polypeptide(L)'
;MANRTYLYAERPRENGTTAIISVGEFSSGIPLAYQLLCSVRAERVSSAIHGDNQKDEDTGEFVGPIAIRASFTEGREALLRFMERFAEVNSKNLHLPEDFVAEEFAGTRKELFDERFSGCTHFRMEPGEVFELVCDGLADFEREADNLFNSVNTVDGDIERVIKTWESGEFEPYRSAQDLFYSLGFGTWSDVLFFQFKNPEDAQTDKPDGAQTP
;
A
#
# COMPACT_ATOMS: atom_id res chain seq x y z
N MET A 1 14.04 -11.65 7.05
CA MET A 1 13.38 -10.38 6.69
C MET A 1 11.89 -10.66 6.57
N ALA A 2 11.02 -9.66 6.80
CA ALA A 2 9.58 -9.84 6.63
C ALA A 2 9.22 -9.56 5.16
N ASN A 3 8.07 -10.06 4.70
CA ASN A 3 7.62 -9.90 3.31
C ASN A 3 6.60 -8.75 3.23
N ARG A 4 7.03 -7.54 3.57
CA ARG A 4 6.13 -6.41 3.80
C ARG A 4 6.08 -5.42 2.66
N THR A 5 4.86 -5.07 2.27
CA THR A 5 4.58 -3.82 1.56
C THR A 5 3.94 -2.83 2.53
N TYR A 6 4.40 -1.59 2.52
CA TYR A 6 3.81 -0.51 3.32
C TYR A 6 3.04 0.47 2.44
N LEU A 7 1.94 1.00 2.97
CA LEU A 7 1.15 2.05 2.34
C LEU A 7 1.03 3.26 3.25
N TYR A 8 1.28 4.42 2.66
CA TYR A 8 1.20 5.73 3.31
C TYR A 8 0.33 6.70 2.52
N ALA A 9 -0.15 7.72 3.21
CA ALA A 9 -0.74 8.92 2.63
C ALA A 9 0.23 10.10 2.79
N GLU A 10 0.37 10.90 1.74
CA GLU A 10 1.20 12.11 1.73
C GLU A 10 0.33 13.36 1.82
N ARG A 11 0.62 14.23 2.79
CA ARG A 11 -0.03 15.54 2.96
C ARG A 11 1.02 16.67 2.84
N PRO A 12 0.89 17.60 1.89
CA PRO A 12 1.81 18.73 1.78
C PRO A 12 1.64 19.68 2.97
N ARG A 13 2.73 20.27 3.42
CA ARG A 13 2.77 21.32 4.46
C ARG A 13 3.11 22.67 3.85
N GLU A 14 2.69 23.75 4.51
CA GLU A 14 2.95 25.14 4.08
C GLU A 14 4.45 25.48 3.99
N ASN A 15 5.31 24.80 4.76
CA ASN A 15 6.76 24.97 4.72
C ASN A 15 7.44 24.25 3.55
N GLY A 16 6.68 23.66 2.62
CA GLY A 16 7.18 22.94 1.45
C GLY A 16 7.62 21.50 1.72
N THR A 17 7.46 20.97 2.93
CA THR A 17 7.71 19.54 3.23
C THR A 17 6.45 18.71 3.12
N THR A 18 6.59 17.38 3.10
CA THR A 18 5.47 16.44 3.10
C THR A 18 5.37 15.74 4.45
N ALA A 19 4.16 15.68 5.02
CA ALA A 19 3.82 14.78 6.11
C ALA A 19 3.49 13.40 5.54
N ILE A 20 4.12 12.36 6.08
CA ILE A 20 3.82 10.97 5.73
C ILE A 20 3.00 10.37 6.87
N ILE A 21 1.88 9.72 6.52
CA ILE A 21 0.88 9.20 7.46
C ILE A 21 0.65 7.72 7.14
N SER A 22 0.70 6.85 8.15
CA SER A 22 0.43 5.41 8.01
C SER A 22 -0.97 5.11 7.47
N VAL A 23 -1.08 4.15 6.55
CA VAL A 23 -2.35 3.57 6.10
C VAL A 23 -2.41 2.07 6.42
N GLY A 24 -1.35 1.31 6.13
CA GLY A 24 -1.29 -0.11 6.45
C GLY A 24 0.03 -0.78 6.07
N GLU A 25 0.26 -1.99 6.61
CA GLU A 25 1.27 -2.93 6.13
C GLU A 25 0.63 -4.26 5.74
N PHE A 26 1.16 -4.89 4.70
CA PHE A 26 0.73 -6.22 4.26
C PHE A 26 1.93 -7.16 4.22
N SER A 27 1.90 -8.22 5.04
CA SER A 27 3.06 -9.08 5.35
C SER A 27 3.20 -10.32 4.45
N SER A 28 2.50 -10.36 3.31
CA SER A 28 2.46 -11.49 2.38
C SER A 28 2.70 -11.07 0.92
N GLY A 29 3.49 -10.02 0.68
CA GLY A 29 3.78 -9.47 -0.65
C GLY A 29 3.05 -8.16 -0.91
N ILE A 30 2.65 -7.92 -2.17
CA ILE A 30 2.06 -6.65 -2.65
C ILE A 30 0.58 -6.87 -2.98
N PRO A 31 -0.38 -6.46 -2.12
CA PRO A 31 -1.79 -6.77 -2.31
C PRO A 31 -2.42 -5.91 -3.42
N LEU A 32 -3.44 -6.45 -4.09
CA LEU A 32 -4.15 -5.73 -5.17
C LEU A 32 -4.77 -4.41 -4.69
N ALA A 33 -5.27 -4.33 -3.45
CA ALA A 33 -5.80 -3.09 -2.90
C ALA A 33 -4.77 -1.95 -2.90
N TYR A 34 -3.50 -2.23 -2.60
CA TYR A 34 -2.46 -1.18 -2.59
C TYR A 34 -2.10 -0.78 -4.02
N GLN A 35 -2.04 -1.74 -4.95
CA GLN A 35 -1.84 -1.47 -6.38
C GLN A 35 -2.95 -0.59 -6.96
N LEU A 36 -4.21 -0.86 -6.60
CA LEU A 36 -5.38 -0.06 -7.00
C LEU A 36 -5.30 1.38 -6.44
N LEU A 37 -5.00 1.53 -5.16
CA LEU A 37 -4.80 2.85 -4.54
C LEU A 37 -3.63 3.61 -5.19
N CYS A 38 -2.62 2.91 -5.71
CA CYS A 38 -1.48 3.48 -6.42
C CYS A 38 -1.61 3.53 -7.96
N SER A 39 -2.75 3.17 -8.55
CA SER A 39 -2.89 2.98 -10.01
C SER A 39 -3.07 4.26 -10.83
N VAL A 40 -3.66 5.31 -10.26
CA VAL A 40 -4.06 6.51 -11.02
C VAL A 40 -3.03 7.63 -10.89
N ARG A 41 -2.46 8.05 -12.02
CA ARG A 41 -1.32 8.98 -12.11
C ARG A 41 -0.11 8.46 -11.32
N ALA A 42 0.18 7.17 -11.49
CA ALA A 42 1.33 6.52 -10.88
C ALA A 42 2.65 7.13 -11.40
N GLU A 43 3.53 7.51 -10.49
CA GLU A 43 4.92 7.87 -10.74
C GLU A 43 5.83 7.07 -9.81
N ARG A 44 7.10 6.89 -10.21
CA ARG A 44 8.10 6.33 -9.31
C ARG A 44 8.81 7.43 -8.54
N VAL A 45 9.08 7.16 -7.28
CA VAL A 45 9.80 8.05 -6.37
C VAL A 45 10.81 7.27 -5.55
N SER A 46 11.85 7.94 -5.03
CA SER A 46 12.78 7.34 -4.06
C SER A 46 12.01 6.82 -2.84
N SER A 47 12.49 5.70 -2.27
CA SER A 47 11.92 5.17 -1.03
C SER A 47 12.07 6.15 0.11
N ALA A 48 11.02 6.33 0.90
CA ALA A 48 11.12 7.05 2.16
C ALA A 48 11.64 6.14 3.28
N ILE A 49 11.29 4.84 3.26
CA ILE A 49 11.68 3.87 4.31
C ILE A 49 13.15 3.49 4.19
N HIS A 50 13.53 3.01 3.01
CA HIS A 50 14.86 2.53 2.76
C HIS A 50 15.78 3.75 2.57
N GLY A 51 15.23 4.91 2.20
CA GLY A 51 15.99 6.09 1.80
C GLY A 51 16.55 5.89 0.39
N ASP A 52 17.62 6.59 0.09
CA ASP A 52 18.49 6.24 -1.03
C ASP A 52 19.14 4.89 -0.69
N ASN A 53 18.49 3.77 -1.03
CA ASN A 53 18.94 2.40 -0.73
C ASN A 53 18.85 1.34 -1.89
N GLN A 54 19.72 1.46 -2.92
CA GLN A 54 20.20 0.41 -3.87
C GLN A 54 21.77 0.45 -4.14
N LYS A 55 22.63 -0.30 -3.42
CA LYS A 55 24.08 0.04 -3.24
C LYS A 55 24.94 0.14 -4.53
N ASP A 56 25.51 1.32 -4.75
CA ASP A 56 26.74 1.58 -5.49
C ASP A 56 27.93 0.86 -4.82
N GLU A 57 28.72 0.12 -5.62
CA GLU A 57 29.77 -0.77 -5.10
C GLU A 57 31.05 -0.06 -4.67
N ASP A 58 31.27 1.19 -5.09
CA ASP A 58 32.46 2.00 -4.76
C ASP A 58 32.24 2.86 -3.49
N THR A 59 30.98 3.18 -3.14
CA THR A 59 30.63 4.10 -2.05
C THR A 59 29.72 3.51 -0.97
N GLY A 60 28.88 2.52 -1.31
CA GLY A 60 27.91 1.91 -0.40
C GLY A 60 26.67 2.76 -0.08
N GLU A 61 26.57 3.96 -0.68
CA GLU A 61 25.31 4.67 -0.94
C GLU A 61 24.65 4.08 -2.18
N PHE A 62 23.36 4.36 -2.37
CA PHE A 62 22.42 3.25 -2.48
C PHE A 62 21.27 3.97 -3.30
N VAL A 63 20.92 3.61 -4.56
CA VAL A 63 20.25 4.51 -5.55
C VAL A 63 19.12 3.90 -6.40
N GLY A 64 17.86 4.39 -6.29
CA GLY A 64 16.79 4.09 -7.27
C GLY A 64 15.35 4.45 -6.83
N PRO A 65 14.43 4.82 -7.76
CA PRO A 65 13.05 5.15 -7.42
C PRO A 65 12.17 3.89 -7.32
N ILE A 66 12.22 3.24 -6.16
CA ILE A 66 11.60 1.92 -5.91
C ILE A 66 10.18 2.00 -5.33
N ALA A 67 9.76 3.19 -4.88
CA ALA A 67 8.43 3.43 -4.33
C ALA A 67 7.51 4.00 -5.40
N ILE A 68 6.21 3.73 -5.26
CA ILE A 68 5.19 4.21 -6.21
C ILE A 68 4.30 5.23 -5.52
N ARG A 69 4.18 6.41 -6.14
CA ARG A 69 3.34 7.52 -5.69
C ARG A 69 2.22 7.76 -6.69
N ALA A 70 1.01 8.08 -6.21
CA ALA A 70 -0.17 8.19 -7.06
C ALA A 70 -1.22 9.15 -6.48
N SER A 71 -2.22 9.52 -7.27
CA SER A 71 -3.31 10.41 -6.84
C SER A 71 -4.15 9.79 -5.72
N PHE A 72 -4.26 10.49 -4.58
CA PHE A 72 -4.96 9.99 -3.40
C PHE A 72 -6.47 9.84 -3.63
N THR A 73 -7.11 10.86 -4.20
CA THR A 73 -8.55 10.86 -4.46
C THR A 73 -8.91 9.86 -5.54
N GLU A 74 -8.21 9.88 -6.69
CA GLU A 74 -8.52 8.96 -7.80
C GLU A 74 -8.17 7.51 -7.47
N GLY A 75 -7.13 7.26 -6.66
CA GLY A 75 -6.78 5.95 -6.14
C GLY A 75 -7.85 5.38 -5.21
N ARG A 76 -8.38 6.19 -4.27
CA ARG A 76 -9.54 5.79 -3.43
C ARG A 76 -10.73 5.40 -4.31
N GLU A 77 -11.06 6.21 -5.32
CA GLU A 77 -12.15 5.89 -6.24
C GLU A 77 -11.90 4.60 -7.06
N ALA A 78 -10.66 4.34 -7.48
CA ALA A 78 -10.30 3.11 -8.19
C ALA A 78 -10.55 1.87 -7.33
N LEU A 79 -10.13 1.90 -6.05
CA LEU A 79 -10.42 0.82 -5.11
C LEU A 79 -11.93 0.68 -4.84
N LEU A 80 -12.67 1.78 -4.65
CA LEU A 80 -14.13 1.73 -4.45
C LEU A 80 -14.87 1.10 -5.62
N ARG A 81 -14.52 1.46 -6.86
CA ARG A 81 -15.09 0.86 -8.08
C ARG A 81 -14.80 -0.65 -8.16
N PHE A 82 -13.60 -1.08 -7.76
CA PHE A 82 -13.27 -2.50 -7.67
C PHE A 82 -14.09 -3.22 -6.59
N MET A 83 -14.21 -2.65 -5.38
CA MET A 83 -15.04 -3.21 -4.31
C MET A 83 -16.50 -3.38 -4.73
N GLU A 84 -17.08 -2.38 -5.40
CA GLU A 84 -18.45 -2.43 -5.90
C GLU A 84 -18.64 -3.54 -6.95
N ARG A 85 -17.75 -3.61 -7.95
CA ARG A 85 -17.74 -4.69 -8.94
C ARG A 85 -17.56 -6.08 -8.29
N PHE A 86 -16.67 -6.19 -7.30
CA PHE A 86 -16.42 -7.43 -6.59
C PHE A 86 -17.65 -7.88 -5.79
N ALA A 87 -18.33 -6.97 -5.10
CA ALA A 87 -19.58 -7.27 -4.39
C ALA A 87 -20.67 -7.77 -5.35
N GLU A 88 -20.83 -7.15 -6.52
CA GLU A 88 -21.78 -7.59 -7.55
C GLU A 88 -21.47 -8.97 -8.15
N VAL A 89 -20.20 -9.40 -8.13
CA VAL A 89 -19.79 -10.72 -8.61
C VAL A 89 -19.91 -11.75 -7.48
N ASN A 90 -19.64 -11.37 -6.24
CA ASN A 90 -19.86 -12.25 -5.09
C ASN A 90 -21.35 -12.50 -4.83
N SER A 91 -22.25 -11.52 -4.97
CA SER A 91 -23.70 -11.74 -4.77
C SER A 91 -24.34 -12.69 -5.80
N LYS A 92 -23.70 -12.89 -6.96
CA LYS A 92 -24.13 -13.85 -8.00
C LYS A 92 -23.63 -15.27 -7.72
N ASN A 93 -22.39 -15.41 -7.26
CA ASN A 93 -21.71 -16.71 -7.11
C ASN A 93 -21.69 -17.25 -5.66
N LEU A 94 -21.90 -16.37 -4.67
CA LEU A 94 -22.01 -16.65 -3.23
C LEU A 94 -20.84 -17.47 -2.65
N HIS A 95 -19.62 -17.21 -3.14
CA HIS A 95 -18.40 -17.86 -2.65
C HIS A 95 -18.00 -17.41 -1.24
N LEU A 96 -18.39 -16.19 -0.85
CA LEU A 96 -18.33 -15.71 0.53
C LEU A 96 -19.69 -15.18 0.99
N PRO A 97 -20.01 -15.25 2.30
CA PRO A 97 -21.19 -14.61 2.87
C PRO A 97 -21.23 -13.11 2.55
N GLU A 98 -22.41 -12.58 2.20
CA GLU A 98 -22.56 -11.18 1.81
C GLU A 98 -22.33 -10.20 2.98
N ASP A 99 -22.70 -10.61 4.19
CA ASP A 99 -22.44 -9.88 5.44
C ASP A 99 -20.94 -9.76 5.75
N PHE A 100 -20.19 -10.86 5.58
CA PHE A 100 -18.72 -10.85 5.70
C PHE A 100 -18.07 -9.87 4.72
N VAL A 101 -18.42 -9.94 3.42
CA VAL A 101 -17.85 -9.02 2.41
C VAL A 101 -18.27 -7.56 2.69
N ALA A 102 -19.51 -7.33 3.14
CA ALA A 102 -19.97 -6.00 3.50
C ALA A 102 -19.25 -5.43 4.74
N GLU A 103 -18.93 -6.24 5.74
CA GLU A 103 -18.19 -5.83 6.94
C GLU A 103 -16.74 -5.44 6.61
N GLU A 104 -16.03 -6.29 5.86
CA GLU A 104 -14.65 -6.02 5.40
C GLU A 104 -14.56 -4.76 4.51
N PHE A 105 -15.57 -4.55 3.67
CA PHE A 105 -15.68 -3.34 2.85
C PHE A 105 -16.08 -2.10 3.65
N ALA A 106 -16.91 -2.24 4.69
CA ALA A 106 -17.23 -1.15 5.62
C ALA A 106 -16.01 -0.76 6.46
N GLY A 107 -15.22 -1.71 6.95
CA GLY A 107 -13.95 -1.46 7.63
C GLY A 107 -12.95 -0.75 6.74
N THR A 108 -12.82 -1.21 5.49
CA THR A 108 -11.97 -0.56 4.47
C THR A 108 -12.43 0.86 4.15
N ARG A 109 -13.73 1.11 3.97
CA ARG A 109 -14.28 2.46 3.78
C ARG A 109 -14.08 3.34 5.01
N LYS A 110 -14.22 2.80 6.23
CA LYS A 110 -13.99 3.55 7.47
C LYS A 110 -12.54 4.05 7.56
N GLU A 111 -11.56 3.17 7.39
CA GLU A 111 -10.15 3.57 7.46
C GLU A 111 -9.80 4.54 6.33
N LEU A 112 -10.09 4.17 5.09
CA LEU A 112 -9.72 4.97 3.92
C LEU A 112 -10.52 6.26 3.79
N PHE A 113 -11.42 6.60 4.71
CA PHE A 113 -12.09 7.91 4.76
C PHE A 113 -11.97 8.59 6.14
N ASP A 114 -11.06 8.12 6.99
CA ASP A 114 -10.77 8.74 8.29
C ASP A 114 -10.26 10.20 8.16
N GLU A 115 -10.66 11.05 9.12
CA GLU A 115 -10.34 12.48 9.14
C GLU A 115 -8.83 12.76 9.22
N ARG A 116 -8.02 11.83 9.76
CA ARG A 116 -6.56 11.95 9.80
C ARG A 116 -5.94 12.15 8.42
N PHE A 117 -6.62 11.71 7.37
CA PHE A 117 -6.23 11.84 5.96
C PHE A 117 -6.76 13.12 5.26
N SER A 118 -7.42 14.02 5.98
CA SER A 118 -7.87 15.30 5.42
C SER A 118 -6.68 16.10 4.88
N GLY A 119 -6.77 16.58 3.64
CA GLY A 119 -5.69 17.30 2.96
C GLY A 119 -4.55 16.42 2.40
N CYS A 120 -4.64 15.08 2.48
CA CYS A 120 -3.74 14.20 1.73
C CYS A 120 -3.95 14.34 0.22
N THR A 121 -2.85 14.29 -0.54
CA THR A 121 -2.84 14.49 -1.99
C THR A 121 -2.34 13.28 -2.77
N HIS A 122 -1.47 12.47 -2.17
CA HIS A 122 -0.95 11.26 -2.80
C HIS A 122 -1.02 10.03 -1.88
N PHE A 123 -1.14 8.85 -2.47
CA PHE A 123 -0.69 7.61 -1.84
C PHE A 123 0.80 7.39 -2.15
N ARG A 124 1.48 6.68 -1.26
CA ARG A 124 2.86 6.18 -1.43
C ARG A 124 2.88 4.71 -1.01
N MET A 125 3.29 3.83 -1.92
CA MET A 125 3.53 2.41 -1.66
C MET A 125 5.04 2.13 -1.64
N GLU A 126 5.49 1.42 -0.60
CA GLU A 126 6.88 1.08 -0.34
C GLU A 126 7.03 -0.46 -0.35
N PRO A 127 7.44 -1.07 -1.48
CA PRO A 127 7.54 -2.52 -1.65
C PRO A 127 8.94 -3.11 -1.31
N GLY A 128 9.87 -2.30 -0.80
CA GLY A 128 11.30 -2.65 -0.73
C GLY A 128 11.62 -3.98 -0.04
N GLU A 129 11.02 -4.29 1.11
CA GLU A 129 11.24 -5.57 1.81
C GLU A 129 10.80 -6.79 0.98
N VAL A 130 9.79 -6.65 0.11
CA VAL A 130 9.37 -7.73 -0.81
C VAL A 130 10.48 -8.00 -1.82
N PHE A 131 11.06 -6.94 -2.39
CA PHE A 131 12.13 -7.04 -3.37
C PHE A 131 13.44 -7.58 -2.77
N GLU A 132 13.80 -7.16 -1.55
CA GLU A 132 14.96 -7.70 -0.80
C GLU A 132 14.88 -9.22 -0.55
N LEU A 133 13.68 -9.81 -0.57
CA LEU A 133 13.47 -11.25 -0.38
C LEU A 133 13.51 -12.08 -1.66
N VAL A 134 13.29 -11.47 -2.83
CA VAL A 134 13.07 -12.20 -4.11
C VAL A 134 14.10 -11.88 -5.20
N CYS A 135 14.95 -10.86 -5.00
CA CYS A 135 15.92 -10.40 -6.00
C CYS A 135 17.35 -10.78 -5.61
N ASP A 136 18.07 -11.49 -6.47
CA ASP A 136 19.49 -11.84 -6.27
C ASP A 136 20.41 -10.73 -6.81
N GLY A 137 20.16 -9.48 -6.40
CA GLY A 137 20.99 -8.32 -6.70
C GLY A 137 20.29 -7.17 -7.45
N LEU A 138 21.08 -6.16 -7.82
CA LEU A 138 20.60 -4.85 -8.31
C LEU A 138 19.70 -4.96 -9.56
N ALA A 139 20.14 -5.68 -10.58
CA ALA A 139 19.44 -5.80 -11.85
C ALA A 139 18.11 -6.57 -11.74
N ASP A 140 18.03 -7.53 -10.82
CA ASP A 140 16.76 -8.21 -10.50
C ASP A 140 15.81 -7.25 -9.78
N PHE A 141 16.33 -6.46 -8.84
CA PHE A 141 15.56 -5.48 -8.08
C PHE A 141 14.99 -4.38 -8.99
N GLU A 142 15.79 -3.82 -9.89
CA GLU A 142 15.32 -2.85 -10.90
C GLU A 142 14.22 -3.45 -11.78
N ARG A 143 14.38 -4.70 -12.22
CA ARG A 143 13.38 -5.41 -13.01
C ARG A 143 12.08 -5.65 -12.24
N GLU A 144 12.12 -6.03 -10.97
CA GLU A 144 10.89 -6.23 -10.20
C GLU A 144 10.19 -4.90 -9.85
N ALA A 145 10.95 -3.81 -9.66
CA ALA A 145 10.39 -2.46 -9.59
C ALA A 145 9.76 -2.01 -10.93
N ASP A 146 10.37 -2.36 -12.07
CA ASP A 146 9.80 -2.18 -13.41
C ASP A 146 8.50 -2.96 -13.60
N ASN A 147 8.52 -4.25 -13.28
CA ASN A 147 7.37 -5.15 -13.37
C ASN A 147 6.20 -4.65 -12.52
N LEU A 148 6.45 -4.26 -11.27
CA LEU A 148 5.44 -3.71 -10.38
C LEU A 148 4.86 -2.40 -10.93
N PHE A 149 5.71 -1.46 -11.34
CA PHE A 149 5.23 -0.18 -11.87
C PHE A 149 4.38 -0.36 -13.13
N ASN A 150 4.75 -1.29 -14.01
CA ASN A 150 3.96 -1.65 -15.17
C ASN A 150 2.62 -2.29 -14.76
N SER A 151 2.63 -3.26 -13.84
CA SER A 151 1.43 -3.93 -13.30
C SER A 151 0.45 -2.91 -12.67
N VAL A 152 0.95 -1.96 -11.87
CA VAL A 152 0.14 -0.88 -11.28
C VAL A 152 -0.51 0.02 -12.35
N ASN A 153 0.21 0.33 -13.44
CA ASN A 153 -0.34 1.09 -14.58
C ASN A 153 -1.27 0.26 -15.48
N THR A 154 -1.29 -1.07 -15.35
CA THR A 154 -2.18 -1.99 -16.10
C THR A 154 -3.06 -2.83 -15.18
N VAL A 155 -3.39 -2.31 -13.99
CA VAL A 155 -4.05 -3.06 -12.90
C VAL A 155 -5.41 -3.65 -13.30
N ASP A 156 -6.07 -3.07 -14.31
CA ASP A 156 -7.29 -3.62 -14.92
C ASP A 156 -7.12 -5.09 -15.35
N GLY A 157 -5.94 -5.49 -15.84
CA GLY A 157 -5.65 -6.88 -16.20
C GLY A 157 -5.71 -7.84 -15.02
N ASP A 158 -5.29 -7.37 -13.83
CA ASP A 158 -5.32 -8.15 -12.59
C ASP A 158 -6.69 -8.09 -11.91
N ILE A 159 -7.44 -6.98 -12.05
CA ILE A 159 -8.88 -6.94 -11.74
C ILE A 159 -9.63 -8.00 -12.55
N GLU A 160 -9.46 -8.04 -13.88
CA GLU A 160 -10.12 -9.03 -14.74
C GLU A 160 -9.72 -10.47 -14.37
N ARG A 161 -8.49 -10.69 -13.93
CA ARG A 161 -8.02 -11.99 -13.44
C ARG A 161 -8.76 -12.42 -12.18
N VAL A 162 -8.80 -11.56 -11.16
CA VAL A 162 -9.51 -11.83 -9.89
C VAL A 162 -10.99 -12.05 -10.13
N ILE A 163 -11.64 -11.21 -10.95
CA ILE A 163 -13.07 -11.35 -11.26
C ILE A 163 -13.35 -12.67 -11.97
N LYS A 164 -12.55 -13.08 -12.97
CA LYS A 164 -12.71 -14.38 -13.65
C LYS A 164 -12.52 -15.57 -12.72
N THR A 165 -11.52 -15.53 -11.84
CA THR A 165 -11.33 -16.54 -10.80
C THR A 165 -12.53 -16.61 -9.85
N TRP A 166 -13.14 -15.48 -9.53
CA TRP A 166 -14.36 -15.40 -8.71
C TRP A 166 -15.65 -15.81 -9.45
N GLU A 167 -15.66 -15.76 -10.77
CA GLU A 167 -16.78 -16.24 -11.60
C GLU A 167 -16.68 -17.74 -11.92
N SER A 168 -15.46 -18.29 -12.02
CA SER A 168 -15.26 -19.73 -12.24
C SER A 168 -15.30 -20.57 -10.95
N GLY A 169 -14.97 -19.97 -9.81
CA GLY A 169 -14.75 -20.70 -8.55
C GLY A 169 -13.45 -21.52 -8.54
N GLU A 170 -12.58 -21.35 -9.54
CA GLU A 170 -11.29 -22.06 -9.67
C GLU A 170 -10.19 -21.27 -8.95
N PHE A 171 -10.16 -21.37 -7.61
CA PHE A 171 -9.33 -20.52 -6.76
C PHE A 171 -7.82 -20.80 -6.78
N GLU A 172 -7.33 -21.83 -7.48
CA GLU A 172 -5.89 -22.14 -7.56
C GLU A 172 -5.06 -20.91 -8.02
N PRO A 173 -3.92 -20.59 -7.35
CA PRO A 173 -3.20 -21.38 -6.34
C PRO A 173 -3.67 -21.18 -4.88
N TYR A 174 -4.77 -20.46 -4.65
CA TYR A 174 -5.36 -20.26 -3.32
C TYR A 174 -6.20 -21.47 -2.93
N ARG A 175 -6.24 -21.78 -1.62
CA ARG A 175 -6.97 -22.96 -1.11
C ARG A 175 -8.47 -22.74 -1.02
N SER A 176 -8.92 -21.48 -1.06
CA SER A 176 -10.31 -21.10 -0.90
C SER A 176 -10.58 -19.70 -1.46
N ALA A 177 -11.86 -19.36 -1.62
CA ALA A 177 -12.30 -17.99 -1.89
C ALA A 177 -11.84 -17.00 -0.82
N GLN A 178 -11.81 -17.43 0.45
CA GLN A 178 -11.39 -16.61 1.59
C GLN A 178 -9.87 -16.32 1.57
N ASP A 179 -9.06 -17.31 1.20
CA ASP A 179 -7.61 -17.16 1.00
C ASP A 179 -7.32 -16.12 -0.10
N LEU A 180 -8.03 -16.21 -1.24
CA LEU A 180 -7.94 -15.21 -2.30
C LEU A 180 -8.40 -13.83 -1.81
N PHE A 181 -9.55 -13.74 -1.13
CA PHE A 181 -10.08 -12.46 -0.65
C PHE A 181 -9.09 -11.73 0.28
N TYR A 182 -8.49 -12.44 1.24
CA TYR A 182 -7.47 -11.85 2.11
C TYR A 182 -6.18 -11.49 1.36
N SER A 183 -5.81 -12.20 0.28
CA SER A 183 -4.65 -11.82 -0.54
C SER A 183 -4.84 -10.50 -1.29
N LEU A 184 -6.09 -10.04 -1.48
CA LEU A 184 -6.38 -8.74 -2.07
C LEU A 184 -6.00 -7.56 -1.14
N GLY A 185 -5.75 -7.81 0.15
CA GLY A 185 -5.38 -6.78 1.14
C GLY A 185 -6.54 -5.94 1.65
N PHE A 186 -7.76 -6.45 1.59
CA PHE A 186 -8.89 -5.87 2.32
C PHE A 186 -8.74 -6.15 3.82
N GLY A 187 -9.20 -5.21 4.66
CA GLY A 187 -9.15 -5.33 6.12
C GLY A 187 -7.75 -5.16 6.76
N THR A 188 -6.66 -5.27 6.00
CA THR A 188 -5.27 -5.17 6.51
C THR A 188 -4.78 -3.73 6.64
N TRP A 189 -5.53 -2.94 7.40
CA TRP A 189 -5.20 -1.54 7.67
C TRP A 189 -4.62 -1.40 9.07
N SER A 190 -3.60 -0.54 9.23
CA SER A 190 -2.91 -0.34 10.50
C SER A 190 -2.24 1.04 10.54
N ASP A 191 -2.46 1.76 11.64
CA ASP A 191 -1.74 2.99 11.97
C ASP A 191 -0.37 2.69 12.59
N VAL A 192 -0.25 1.57 13.32
CA VAL A 192 1.00 0.98 13.77
C VAL A 192 1.67 0.21 12.63
N LEU A 193 2.73 0.77 12.08
CA LEU A 193 3.58 0.15 11.06
C LEU A 193 4.95 -0.16 11.66
N PHE A 194 5.63 -1.17 11.13
CA PHE A 194 7.02 -1.45 11.49
C PHE A 194 7.96 -0.27 11.18
N PHE A 195 7.69 0.48 10.10
CA PHE A 195 8.34 1.75 9.78
C PHE A 195 7.37 2.92 9.90
N GLN A 196 7.57 3.75 10.93
CA GLN A 196 6.88 5.03 11.12
C GLN A 196 7.84 6.20 10.98
N PHE A 197 7.42 7.20 10.20
CA PHE A 197 8.13 8.47 10.08
C PHE A 197 7.80 9.37 11.26
N LYS A 198 8.81 9.84 12.00
CA LYS A 198 8.61 10.90 12.98
C LYS A 198 8.20 12.18 12.26
N ASN A 199 6.97 12.64 12.46
CA ASN A 199 6.58 13.95 11.96
C ASN A 199 7.21 15.04 12.84
N PRO A 200 7.62 16.19 12.28
CA PRO A 200 8.20 17.28 13.08
C PRO A 200 7.28 17.84 14.18
N GLU A 201 5.97 17.59 14.08
CA GLU A 201 4.96 17.93 15.08
C GLU A 201 5.08 17.03 16.33
N ASP A 202 5.35 15.73 16.15
CA ASP A 202 5.57 14.75 17.24
C ASP A 202 6.83 15.07 18.06
N ALA A 203 7.78 15.83 17.49
CA ALA A 203 9.01 16.24 18.15
C ALA A 203 8.81 17.42 19.14
N GLN A 204 7.62 18.06 19.17
CA GLN A 204 7.36 19.18 20.08
C GLN A 204 6.80 18.76 21.45
N THR A 205 6.34 17.52 21.60
CA THR A 205 5.85 16.99 22.89
C THR A 205 6.97 16.50 23.82
N ASP A 206 8.15 16.15 23.28
CA ASP A 206 9.33 15.76 24.06
C ASP A 206 10.16 16.98 24.52
N LYS A 207 9.53 17.91 25.23
CA LYS A 207 10.27 18.80 26.14
C LYS A 207 10.31 18.16 27.52
N PRO A 208 11.49 17.82 28.07
CA PRO A 208 11.57 17.42 29.47
C PRO A 208 11.11 18.60 30.33
N ASP A 209 10.18 18.35 31.25
CA ASP A 209 9.81 19.33 32.26
C ASP A 209 11.06 19.70 33.06
N GLY A 210 11.56 20.91 32.79
CA GLY A 210 12.75 21.45 33.43
C GLY A 210 12.48 21.61 34.92
N ALA A 211 13.03 20.70 35.73
CA ALA A 211 12.92 20.75 37.18
C ALA A 211 13.31 22.15 37.69
N GLN A 212 12.36 22.79 38.36
CA GLN A 212 12.53 24.13 38.91
C GLN A 212 13.49 24.09 40.10
N THR A 213 14.46 25.00 40.12
CA THR A 213 15.23 25.36 41.32
C THR A 213 15.23 26.86 41.50
N PRO A 214 14.76 27.32 42.66
CA PRO A 214 15.48 28.26 43.50
C PRO A 214 16.12 27.54 44.70
#